data_AF-A0A7Y3FAE7-F1
#
_entry.id   AF-A0A7Y3FAE7-F1
#
_cell.length_a   1.000
_cell.length_b   1.000
_cell.length_c   1.000
_cell.angle_alpha   90.00
_cell.angle_beta   90.00
_cell.angle_gamma   90.00
#
_symmetry.space_group_name_H-M   'P 1'
#
loop_
_entity.id
_entity.type
_entity.pdbx_description
1 polymer ?
#
loop_
_entity_poly.entity_id
_entity_poly.type
_entity_poly.pdbx_seq_one_letter_code
_entity_poly.pdbx_strand_id
1 'polypeptide(L)' 'MHSIILLLHQVDIEEKIKNAPDKGYEIGVFIGSMLPFIILVAFAYLIYRYNKKRINRNNK' A
#
# COMPACT_ATOMS: atom_id res chain seq x y z
N MET A 1 22.00 4.58 -2.21
CA MET A 1 21.00 4.71 -3.31
C MET A 1 20.39 3.33 -3.60
N HIS A 2 19.55 2.78 -2.71
CA HIS A 2 18.96 1.43 -2.84
C HIS A 2 17.53 1.35 -2.23
N SER A 3 16.82 2.48 -2.10
CA SER A 3 15.54 2.51 -1.36
C SER A 3 14.33 1.97 -2.16
N ILE A 4 14.45 1.88 -3.49
CA ILE A 4 13.38 1.35 -4.37
C ILE A 4 13.24 -0.17 -4.23
N ILE A 5 14.31 -0.85 -3.77
CA ILE A 5 14.33 -2.31 -3.60
C ILE A 5 13.40 -2.77 -2.49
N LEU A 6 13.06 -1.93 -1.50
CA LEU A 6 12.07 -2.29 -0.47
C LEU A 6 10.67 -2.54 -1.03
N LEU A 7 10.30 -1.88 -2.14
CA LEU A 7 9.04 -2.11 -2.86
C LEU A 7 9.09 -3.35 -3.77
N LEU A 8 10.30 -3.77 -4.15
CA LEU A 8 10.57 -4.93 -5.01
C LEU A 8 11.13 -6.12 -4.20
N HIS A 9 11.18 -6.02 -2.88
CA HIS A 9 11.71 -7.06 -2.02
C HIS A 9 10.75 -8.24 -2.19
N GLN A 10 11.23 -9.33 -2.79
CA GLN A 10 10.49 -10.60 -2.83
C GLN A 10 10.30 -11.04 -1.39
N VAL A 11 9.20 -10.61 -0.79
CA VAL A 11 8.72 -11.19 0.45
C VAL A 11 8.20 -12.55 0.03
N ASP A 12 8.89 -13.62 0.42
CA ASP A 12 8.37 -14.97 0.22
C ASP A 12 7.17 -15.15 1.18
N ILE A 13 6.02 -14.66 0.72
CA ILE A 13 4.75 -14.67 1.45
C ILE A 13 4.36 -16.12 1.72
N GLU A 14 4.66 -17.02 0.80
CA GLU A 14 4.39 -18.44 0.92
C GLU A 14 5.23 -19.06 2.05
N GLU A 15 6.52 -18.73 2.13
CA GLU A 15 7.37 -19.13 3.25
C GLU A 15 6.91 -18.54 4.60
N LYS A 16 6.45 -17.29 4.61
CA LYS A 16 5.91 -16.64 5.83
C LYS A 16 4.59 -17.24 6.29
N ILE A 17 3.71 -17.62 5.37
CA ILE A 17 2.45 -18.29 5.69
C ILE A 17 2.72 -19.72 6.15
N LYS A 18 3.62 -20.45 5.51
CA LYS A 18 3.99 -21.81 5.88
C LYS A 18 4.62 -21.91 7.27
N ASN A 19 5.40 -20.91 7.64
CA ASN A 19 6.04 -20.81 8.96
C ASN A 19 5.21 -19.99 9.97
N ALA A 20 3.94 -19.67 9.66
CA ALA A 20 3.10 -18.88 10.54
C ALA A 20 2.84 -19.64 11.86
N PRO A 21 3.14 -19.04 13.03
CA PRO A 21 2.94 -19.69 14.33
C PRO A 21 1.45 -19.84 14.69
N ASP A 22 0.59 -18.99 14.11
CA ASP A 22 -0.84 -19.01 14.31
C ASP A 22 -1.57 -18.37 13.11
N LYS A 23 -2.91 -18.50 13.12
CA LYS A 23 -3.79 -17.93 12.10
C LYS A 23 -3.78 -16.39 12.08
N GLY A 24 -3.47 -15.75 13.20
CA GLY A 24 -3.42 -14.29 13.29
C GLY A 24 -2.25 -13.71 12.52
N TYR A 25 -1.10 -14.37 12.58
CA TYR A 25 0.10 -14.02 11.82
C TYR A 25 -0.13 -14.17 10.30
N GLU A 26 -0.75 -15.28 9.86
CA GLU A 26 -1.09 -15.51 8.46
C GLU A 26 -1.99 -14.40 7.91
N ILE A 27 -3.04 -14.04 8.64
CA ILE A 27 -3.96 -12.94 8.27
C ILE A 27 -3.21 -11.60 8.24
N GLY A 28 -2.31 -11.37 9.19
CA GLY A 28 -1.46 -10.17 9.23
C GLY A 28 -0.54 -10.07 8.01
N VAL A 29 0.08 -11.17 7.60
CA VAL A 29 0.93 -11.24 6.39
C VAL A 29 0.09 -10.99 5.13
N PHE A 30 -1.09 -11.62 5.03
CA PHE A 30 -1.98 -11.46 3.90
C PHE A 30 -2.45 -10.00 3.75
N ILE A 31 -2.95 -9.39 4.83
CA ILE A 31 -3.38 -7.97 4.84
C ILE A 31 -2.19 -7.04 4.59
N GLY A 32 -1.03 -7.35 5.18
CA GLY A 32 0.22 -6.61 4.98
C GLY A 32 0.65 -6.56 3.52
N SER A 33 0.47 -7.65 2.77
CA SER A 33 0.79 -7.70 1.33
C SER A 33 -0.08 -6.79 0.47
N MET A 34 -1.27 -6.40 0.95
CA MET A 34 -2.19 -5.49 0.26
C MET A 34 -1.91 -4.00 0.56
N LEU A 35 -1.11 -3.69 1.59
CA LEU A 35 -0.76 -2.31 1.96
C LEU A 35 -0.18 -1.47 0.82
N PRO A 36 0.73 -1.97 -0.03
CA PRO A 36 1.25 -1.20 -1.16
C PRO A 36 0.15 -0.69 -2.09
N PHE A 37 -0.89 -1.49 -2.33
CA PHE A 37 -2.02 -1.09 -3.17
C PHE A 37 -2.89 -0.03 -2.48
N ILE A 38 -3.15 -0.18 -1.19
CA ILE A 38 -3.92 0.79 -0.38
C ILE A 38 -3.23 2.15 -0.37
N ILE A 39 -1.90 2.17 -0.28
CA ILE A 39 -1.09 3.39 -0.35
C ILE A 39 -1.27 4.10 -1.70
N LEU A 40 -1.26 3.35 -2.82
CA LEU A 40 -1.52 3.92 -4.15
C LEU A 40 -2.92 4.53 -4.27
N VAL A 41 -3.94 3.84 -3.75
CA VAL A 41 -5.33 4.36 -3.73
C VAL A 41 -5.42 5.64 -2.89
N ALA A 42 -4.76 5.68 -1.72
CA ALA A 42 -4.71 6.88 -0.89
C ALA A 42 -4.04 8.04 -1.62
N PHE A 43 -2.91 7.81 -2.30
CA PHE A 43 -2.26 8.83 -3.13
C PHE A 43 -3.18 9.32 -4.25
N ALA A 44 -3.85 8.42 -4.97
CA ALA A 44 -4.80 8.80 -6.02
C ALA A 44 -5.93 9.67 -5.45
N TYR A 45 -6.48 9.32 -4.29
CA TYR A 45 -7.50 10.13 -3.62
C TYR A 45 -6.97 11.51 -3.20
N LEU A 46 -5.75 11.60 -2.66
CA LEU A 46 -5.14 12.87 -2.28
C LEU A 46 -4.91 13.77 -3.50
N ILE A 47 -4.41 13.21 -4.60
CA ILE A 47 -4.21 13.92 -5.87
C ILE A 47 -5.56 14.42 -6.40
N TYR A 48 -6.59 13.57 -6.42
CA TYR A 48 -7.94 13.96 -6.83
C TYR A 48 -8.47 15.10 -5.96
N ARG A 49 -8.38 14.97 -4.64
CA ARG A 49 -8.89 15.97 -3.68
C ARG A 49 -8.16 17.31 -3.81
N TYR A 50 -6.84 17.28 -3.98
CA TYR A 50 -6.03 18.48 -4.17
C TYR A 50 -6.41 19.21 -5.47
N ASN A 51 -6.49 18.48 -6.58
CA ASN A 51 -6.83 19.07 -7.88
C ASN A 51 -8.28 19.54 -7.94
N LYS A 52 -9.23 18.81 -7.35
CA LYS A 52 -10.64 19.23 -7.23
C LYS A 52 -10.76 20.56 -6.47
N LYS A 53 -9.99 20.75 -5.39
CA LYS A 53 -9.95 22.02 -4.64
C LYS A 53 -9.38 23.18 -5.47
N ARG A 54 -8.43 22.93 -6.37
CA ARG A 54 -7.88 23.96 -7.28
C ARG A 54 -8.88 24.36 -8.37
N ILE A 55 -9.58 23.39 -8.95
CA ILE A 55 -10.64 23.67 -9.95
C ILE A 55 -11.76 24.53 -9.34
N ASN A 56 -12.23 24.21 -8.13
CA ASN A 56 -13.26 25.01 -7.47
C ASN A 56 -12.80 26.42 -7.05
N ARG A 57 -11.50 26.66 -6.86
CA ARG A 57 -10.96 27.99 -6.56
C ARG A 57 -10.87 28.89 -7.79
N ASN A 58 -10.65 28.32 -8.97
CA ASN A 58 -10.53 29.08 -10.22
C ASN A 58 -11.89 29.36 -10.90
N ASN A 59 -12.96 28.67 -10.49
CA ASN A 59 -14.32 28.86 -10.99
C ASN A 59 -15.16 29.82 -10.12
N LYS A 60 -14.51 30.63 -9.28
CA LYS A 60 -15.15 31.58 -8.37
C LYS A 60 -14.49 32.95 -8.54
#